data_AF-A0A355UF10-F1
#
_entry.id   AF-A0A355UF10-F1
#
_cell.length_a   1.000
_cell.length_b   1.000
_cell.length_c   1.000
_cell.angle_alpha   90.00
_cell.angle_beta   90.00
_cell.angle_gamma   90.00
#
_symmetry.space_group_name_H-M   'P 1'
#
loop_
_entity.id
_entity.type
_entity.pdbx_description
1 polymer ?
#
loop_
_entity_poly.entity_id
_entity_poly.type
_entity_poly.pdbx_seq_one_letter_code
_entity_poly.pdbx_strand_id
1 'polypeptide(L)'
;MNKRPEILQVSRLFTNVKYKIPIYQRNYAWEEKQIQQLIDDIYTSNGTYFLGNLIVNQKEADVYEVIDGQQRLTTLYLLEKYLKMDVLRGSLYFEAREKSNRTLSIIGTEETNNLLDELQSEELNRGYKIIKGYFQSERLNCTSFIEKLNNVQLIRIQVP
;
A
#
# COMPACT_ATOMS: atom_id res chain seq x y z
N MET A 1 16.45 23.74 0.31
CA MET A 1 16.41 23.31 -1.11
C MET A 1 14.98 22.88 -1.41
N ASN A 2 14.29 23.51 -2.38
CA ASN A 2 12.96 23.05 -2.81
C ASN A 2 13.11 21.71 -3.50
N LYS A 3 12.78 20.62 -2.80
CA LYS A 3 12.75 19.30 -3.41
C LYS A 3 11.53 19.21 -4.33
N ARG A 4 11.78 18.89 -5.59
CA ARG A 4 10.74 18.87 -6.64
C ARG A 4 9.79 17.69 -6.39
N PRO A 5 8.49 17.85 -6.65
CA PRO A 5 7.57 16.72 -6.69
C PRO A 5 8.04 15.66 -7.67
N GLU A 6 7.89 14.39 -7.30
CA GLU A 6 8.28 13.25 -8.12
C GLU A 6 7.05 12.43 -8.50
N ILE A 7 6.92 12.10 -9.79
CA ILE A 7 5.84 11.24 -10.29
C ILE A 7 6.29 9.80 -10.18
N LEU A 8 5.55 9.00 -9.41
CA LEU A 8 5.81 7.58 -9.18
C LEU A 8 4.72 6.74 -9.85
N GLN A 9 5.11 5.68 -10.54
CA GLN A 9 4.17 4.66 -11.00
C GLN A 9 3.76 3.79 -9.82
N VAL A 10 2.46 3.56 -9.67
CA VAL A 10 1.94 2.76 -8.55
C VAL A 10 2.51 1.35 -8.57
N SER A 11 2.61 0.72 -9.74
CA SER A 11 3.15 -0.63 -9.89
C SER A 11 4.61 -0.83 -9.48
N ARG A 12 5.33 0.25 -9.12
CA ARG A 12 6.73 0.21 -8.67
C ARG A 12 6.96 0.85 -7.31
N LEU A 13 5.90 1.25 -6.60
CA LEU A 13 6.02 2.02 -5.36
C LEU A 13 6.89 1.34 -4.31
N PHE A 14 6.85 0.01 -4.24
CA PHE A 14 7.50 -0.77 -3.18
C PHE A 14 8.70 -1.59 -3.67
N THR A 15 9.26 -1.27 -4.83
CA THR A 15 10.37 -2.04 -5.44
C THR A 15 11.73 -1.69 -4.85
N ASN A 16 12.06 -0.40 -4.75
CA ASN A 16 13.41 0.06 -4.40
C ASN A 16 13.46 1.05 -3.22
N VAL A 17 12.31 1.37 -2.62
CA VAL A 17 12.21 2.35 -1.53
C VAL A 17 11.48 1.79 -0.32
N LYS A 18 11.72 2.40 0.84
CA LYS A 18 11.05 2.08 2.09
C LYS A 18 10.22 3.25 2.58
N TYR A 19 9.00 2.96 3.01
CA TYR A 19 8.08 3.89 3.63
C TYR A 19 7.93 3.55 5.11
N LYS A 20 8.31 4.50 5.95
CA LYS A 20 8.13 4.45 7.39
C LYS A 20 6.85 5.18 7.75
N ILE A 21 5.90 4.49 8.37
CA ILE A 21 4.75 5.12 9.02
C ILE A 21 5.16 5.48 10.46
N PRO A 22 5.32 6.77 10.80
CA PRO A 22 5.85 7.17 12.10
C PRO A 22 4.86 6.92 13.25
N ILE A 23 5.36 6.98 14.48
CA ILE A 23 4.56 6.67 15.68
C ILE A 23 3.32 7.57 15.84
N TYR A 24 3.42 8.85 15.43
CA TYR A 24 2.35 9.84 15.54
C TYR A 24 1.22 9.66 14.53
N GLN A 25 1.40 8.81 13.50
CA GLN A 25 0.33 8.44 12.59
C GLN A 25 -0.62 7.43 13.24
N ARG A 26 -1.88 7.37 12.80
CA ARG A 26 -2.85 6.41 13.32
C ARG A 26 -2.64 5.00 12.77
N ASN A 27 -3.31 3.98 13.32
CA ASN A 27 -3.31 2.65 12.73
C ASN A 27 -3.99 2.64 11.35
N TYR A 28 -3.78 1.56 10.59
CA TYR A 28 -4.57 1.32 9.38
C TYR A 28 -6.04 1.17 9.75
N ALA A 29 -6.92 1.87 9.05
CA ALA A 29 -8.32 2.03 9.41
C ALA A 29 -9.22 2.17 8.18
N TRP A 30 -8.70 1.98 6.96
CA TRP A 30 -9.56 1.91 5.79
C TRP A 30 -10.42 0.64 5.83
N GLU A 31 -11.71 0.84 5.57
CA GLU A 31 -12.75 -0.18 5.57
C GLU A 31 -13.27 -0.41 4.15
N GLU A 32 -14.27 -1.29 4.02
CA GLU A 32 -14.75 -1.82 2.75
C GLU A 32 -14.99 -0.74 1.69
N LYS A 33 -15.80 0.28 2.02
CA LYS A 33 -16.13 1.36 1.09
C LYS A 33 -14.90 2.06 0.51
N GLN A 34 -13.88 2.35 1.32
CA GLN A 34 -12.70 3.08 0.87
C GLN A 34 -11.77 2.21 0.03
N ILE A 35 -11.64 0.93 0.41
CA ILE A 35 -10.82 -0.04 -0.32
C ILE A 35 -11.44 -0.32 -1.69
N GLN A 36 -12.76 -0.58 -1.74
CA GLN A 36 -13.47 -0.83 -2.98
C GLN A 36 -13.42 0.38 -3.91
N GLN A 37 -13.68 1.59 -3.37
CA GLN A 37 -13.56 2.83 -4.16
C GLN A 37 -12.16 2.97 -4.77
N LEU A 38 -11.09 2.68 -4.02
CA LEU A 38 -9.73 2.72 -4.56
C LEU A 38 -9.54 1.73 -5.72
N ILE A 39 -10.04 0.51 -5.58
CA ILE A 39 -9.94 -0.53 -6.62
C ILE A 39 -10.75 -0.13 -7.85
N ASP A 40 -11.97 0.38 -7.66
CA ASP A 40 -12.86 0.87 -8.71
C ASP A 40 -12.23 2.03 -9.50
N ASP A 41 -11.69 3.03 -8.79
CA ASP A 41 -11.03 4.18 -9.40
C ASP A 41 -9.86 3.74 -10.31
N ILE A 42 -9.07 2.77 -9.85
CA ILE A 42 -7.95 2.21 -10.63
C ILE A 42 -8.48 1.40 -11.82
N TYR A 43 -9.45 0.53 -11.60
CA TYR A 43 -9.95 -0.40 -12.61
C TYR A 43 -10.66 0.31 -13.76
N THR A 44 -11.50 1.29 -13.42
CA THR A 44 -12.31 2.06 -14.38
C THR A 44 -11.52 3.17 -15.08
N SER A 45 -10.32 3.51 -14.57
CA SER A 45 -9.49 4.54 -15.17
C SER A 45 -9.08 4.22 -16.61
N ASN A 46 -8.99 5.25 -17.44
CA ASN A 46 -8.55 5.17 -18.83
C ASN A 46 -7.33 6.07 -19.03
N GLY A 47 -6.28 5.55 -19.66
CA GLY A 47 -5.02 6.25 -19.81
C GLY A 47 -4.32 6.47 -18.46
N THR A 48 -3.56 7.55 -18.35
CA THR A 48 -2.83 7.89 -17.12
C THR A 48 -3.79 8.40 -16.05
N TYR A 49 -3.85 7.72 -14.90
CA TYR A 49 -4.69 8.10 -13.76
C TYR A 49 -3.86 8.66 -12.62
N PHE A 50 -4.27 9.80 -12.08
CA PHE A 50 -3.59 10.42 -10.95
C PHE A 50 -4.30 10.09 -9.63
N LEU A 51 -3.62 9.31 -8.78
CA LEU A 51 -4.17 8.77 -7.54
C LEU A 51 -4.00 9.71 -6.33
N GLY A 52 -3.46 10.90 -6.55
CA GLY A 52 -3.23 11.91 -5.52
C GLY A 52 -1.78 12.03 -5.05
N ASN A 53 -1.58 12.85 -4.02
CA ASN A 53 -0.26 13.17 -3.47
C ASN A 53 0.11 12.24 -2.30
N LEU A 54 1.39 11.88 -2.19
CA LEU A 54 1.99 11.27 -1.00
C LEU A 54 2.95 12.29 -0.40
N ILE A 55 2.66 12.77 0.80
CA ILE A 55 3.51 13.75 1.47
C ILE A 55 4.49 13.00 2.38
N VAL A 56 5.78 13.25 2.20
CA VAL A 56 6.84 12.53 2.90
C VAL A 56 7.93 13.45 3.42
N ASN A 57 8.67 12.97 4.41
CA ASN A 57 9.98 13.47 4.79
C ASN A 57 11.03 12.38 4.52
N GLN A 58 11.98 12.65 3.62
CA GLN A 58 13.08 11.71 3.34
C GLN A 58 14.09 11.76 4.50
N LYS A 59 14.25 10.63 5.20
CA LYS A 59 15.21 10.50 6.31
C LYS A 59 16.58 10.03 5.82
N GLU A 60 16.58 9.15 4.82
CA GLU A 60 17.77 8.57 4.19
C GLU A 60 17.52 8.43 2.66
N ALA A 61 18.53 8.05 1.87
CA ALA A 61 18.46 8.04 0.41
C ALA A 61 17.17 7.39 -0.16
N ASP A 62 16.76 6.25 0.38
CA ASP A 62 15.57 5.52 -0.07
C ASP A 62 14.55 5.25 1.04
N VAL A 63 14.63 6.01 2.15
CA VAL A 63 13.72 5.87 3.30
C VAL A 63 12.90 7.13 3.49
N TYR A 64 11.59 6.99 3.32
CA TYR A 64 10.61 8.07 3.36
C TYR A 64 9.67 7.90 4.54
N GLU A 65 9.70 8.83 5.48
CA GLU A 65 8.70 8.92 6.53
C GLU A 65 7.41 9.54 5.97
N VAL A 66 6.28 8.86 6.16
CA VAL A 66 5.00 9.27 5.57
C VAL A 66 4.28 10.26 6.49
N ILE A 67 3.95 11.42 5.94
CA ILE A 67 3.23 12.52 6.63
C ILE A 67 1.75 12.51 6.27
N ASP A 68 1.42 12.28 4.99
CA ASP A 68 0.04 12.18 4.52
C ASP A 68 -0.07 11.17 3.37
N GLY A 69 -1.25 10.57 3.23
CA GLY A 69 -1.53 9.49 2.28
C GLY A 69 -1.27 8.08 2.83
N GLN A 70 -0.99 7.94 4.13
CA GLN A 70 -0.70 6.66 4.78
C GLN A 70 -1.72 5.57 4.46
N GLN A 71 -3.01 5.83 4.65
CA GLN A 71 -4.05 4.79 4.52
C GLN A 71 -4.07 4.21 3.10
N ARG A 72 -4.07 5.11 2.11
CA ARG A 72 -3.99 4.75 0.69
C ARG A 72 -2.70 3.99 0.38
N LEU A 73 -1.55 4.44 0.87
CA LEU A 73 -0.28 3.77 0.68
C LEU A 73 -0.30 2.35 1.28
N THR A 74 -0.84 2.18 2.48
CA THR A 74 -1.00 0.85 3.09
C THR A 74 -1.92 -0.05 2.26
N THR A 75 -3.05 0.47 1.76
CA THR A 75 -3.94 -0.32 0.89
C THR A 75 -3.27 -0.71 -0.42
N LEU A 76 -2.49 0.18 -1.04
CA LEU A 76 -1.70 -0.14 -2.23
C LEU A 76 -0.68 -1.25 -1.96
N TYR A 77 0.00 -1.21 -0.81
CA TYR A 77 0.90 -2.30 -0.41
C TYR A 77 0.15 -3.64 -0.27
N LEU A 78 -1.00 -3.64 0.40
CA LEU A 78 -1.83 -4.85 0.55
C LEU A 78 -2.32 -5.38 -0.82
N LEU A 79 -2.64 -4.48 -1.75
CA LEU A 79 -3.07 -4.79 -3.10
C LEU A 79 -1.94 -5.41 -3.92
N GLU A 80 -0.75 -4.82 -3.92
CA GLU A 80 0.42 -5.38 -4.60
C GLU A 80 0.84 -6.75 -4.01
N LYS A 81 0.72 -6.92 -2.69
CA LYS A 81 0.91 -8.22 -2.03
C LYS A 81 -0.12 -9.26 -2.49
N TYR A 82 -1.39 -8.89 -2.58
CA TYR A 82 -2.45 -9.77 -3.08
C TYR A 82 -2.22 -10.19 -4.54
N LEU A 83 -1.82 -9.23 -5.37
CA LEU A 83 -1.49 -9.43 -6.78
C LEU A 83 -0.16 -10.17 -7.01
N LYS A 84 0.56 -10.51 -5.94
CA LYS A 84 1.87 -11.18 -5.97
C LYS A 84 2.90 -10.43 -6.82
N MET A 85 2.87 -9.10 -6.75
CA MET A 85 3.82 -8.23 -7.43
C MET A 85 5.18 -8.23 -6.73
N ASP A 86 6.19 -7.65 -7.41
CA ASP A 86 7.53 -7.48 -6.84
C ASP A 86 7.52 -6.37 -5.77
N VAL A 87 7.41 -6.81 -4.51
CA VAL A 87 7.36 -5.94 -3.33
C VAL A 87 8.56 -6.27 -2.45
N LEU A 88 9.47 -5.30 -2.30
CA LEU A 88 10.62 -5.43 -1.42
C LEU A 88 10.17 -5.68 0.02
N ARG A 89 10.73 -6.69 0.68
CA ARG A 89 10.43 -7.00 2.09
C ARG A 89 10.76 -5.79 2.98
N GLY A 90 9.77 -5.32 3.74
CA GLY A 90 9.94 -4.16 4.63
C GLY A 90 9.95 -2.80 3.91
N SER A 91 9.50 -2.75 2.64
CA SER A 91 9.25 -1.51 1.90
C SER A 91 8.11 -0.66 2.49
N LEU A 92 7.27 -1.24 3.34
CA LEU A 92 6.34 -0.51 4.20
C LEU A 92 6.43 -1.07 5.61
N TYR A 93 6.61 -0.19 6.59
CA TYR A 93 6.62 -0.58 8.00
C TYR A 93 6.12 0.55 8.89
N PHE A 94 5.58 0.17 10.04
CA PHE A 94 5.11 1.07 11.07
C PHE A 94 6.13 1.15 12.20
N GLU A 95 6.53 2.36 12.56
CA GLU A 95 7.36 2.60 13.73
C GLU A 95 6.62 2.17 15.01
N ALA A 96 7.31 1.40 15.85
CA ALA A 96 6.81 0.91 17.13
C ALA A 96 5.49 0.09 17.07
N ARG A 97 5.17 -0.55 15.94
CA ARG A 97 3.99 -1.43 15.80
C ARG A 97 4.37 -2.82 15.30
N GLU A 98 4.87 -3.65 16.22
CA GLU A 98 5.37 -5.00 15.90
C GLU A 98 4.31 -5.90 15.27
N LYS A 99 3.07 -5.89 15.77
CA LYS A 99 1.97 -6.68 15.19
C LYS A 99 1.73 -6.33 13.73
N SER A 100 1.66 -5.03 13.42
CA SER A 100 1.50 -4.55 12.04
C SER A 100 2.66 -5.00 11.16
N ASN A 101 3.90 -4.82 11.62
CA ASN A 101 5.09 -5.19 10.84
C ASN A 101 5.19 -6.71 10.60
N ARG A 102 4.87 -7.51 11.62
CA ARG A 102 4.81 -8.97 11.50
C ARG A 102 3.75 -9.38 10.48
N THR A 103 2.54 -8.84 10.58
CA THR A 103 1.47 -9.08 9.59
C THR A 103 1.91 -8.70 8.17
N LEU A 104 2.44 -7.49 7.94
CA LEU A 104 2.90 -7.07 6.60
C LEU A 104 3.97 -8.00 6.00
N SER A 105 4.78 -8.65 6.84
CA SER A 105 5.85 -9.56 6.42
C SER A 105 5.34 -10.91 5.92
N ILE A 106 4.22 -11.40 6.47
CA ILE A 106 3.66 -12.73 6.15
C ILE A 106 2.40 -12.65 5.31
N ILE A 107 1.75 -11.48 5.22
CA ILE A 107 0.44 -11.38 4.57
C ILE A 107 0.51 -11.78 3.10
N GLY A 108 -0.44 -12.63 2.70
CA GLY A 108 -0.51 -13.19 1.35
C GLY A 108 0.44 -14.37 1.10
N THR A 109 1.15 -14.86 2.12
CA THR A 109 1.92 -16.12 2.06
C THR A 109 1.22 -17.24 2.83
N GLU A 110 1.70 -18.47 2.68
CA GLU A 110 1.20 -19.64 3.43
C GLU A 110 1.39 -19.47 4.95
N GLU A 111 2.40 -18.70 5.38
CA GLU A 111 2.70 -18.41 6.78
C GLU A 111 1.60 -17.59 7.48
N THR A 112 0.73 -16.90 6.72
CA THR A 112 -0.38 -16.11 7.29
C THR A 112 -1.27 -16.95 8.20
N ASN A 113 -1.52 -18.22 7.84
CA ASN A 113 -2.40 -19.12 8.57
C ASN A 113 -1.72 -19.81 9.77
N ASN A 114 -0.38 -19.75 9.85
CA ASN A 114 0.40 -20.46 10.87
C ASN A 114 0.69 -19.59 12.10
N LEU A 115 0.51 -18.28 11.99
CA LEU A 115 0.77 -17.36 13.08
C LEU A 115 -0.49 -17.15 13.93
N LEU A 116 -0.35 -17.23 15.25
CA LEU A 116 -1.43 -16.95 16.20
C LEU A 116 -2.07 -15.59 15.89
N ASP A 117 -3.40 -15.57 15.79
CA ASP A 117 -4.18 -14.36 15.45
C ASP A 117 -3.88 -13.18 16.37
N GLU A 118 -3.63 -13.43 17.65
CA GLU A 118 -3.29 -12.40 18.65
C GLU A 118 -1.99 -11.63 18.35
N LEU A 119 -1.11 -12.21 17.55
CA LEU A 119 0.18 -11.62 17.15
C LEU A 119 0.07 -10.80 15.86
N GLN A 120 -1.12 -10.77 15.25
CA GLN A 120 -1.39 -10.12 13.99
C GLN A 120 -2.17 -8.80 14.18
N SER A 121 -2.06 -7.89 13.21
CA SER A 121 -2.94 -6.72 13.12
C SER A 121 -4.25 -7.12 12.45
N GLU A 122 -5.33 -7.00 13.21
CA GLU A 122 -6.70 -7.27 12.74
C GLU A 122 -7.08 -6.37 11.56
N GLU A 123 -6.70 -5.09 11.61
CA GLU A 123 -7.10 -4.12 10.60
C GLU A 123 -6.44 -4.38 9.24
N LEU A 124 -5.16 -4.77 9.24
CA LEU A 124 -4.45 -5.16 8.01
C LEU A 124 -5.02 -6.44 7.42
N ASN A 125 -5.28 -7.44 8.26
CA ASN A 125 -5.89 -8.70 7.83
C ASN A 125 -7.30 -8.49 7.27
N ARG A 126 -8.10 -7.63 7.91
CA ARG A 126 -9.42 -7.23 7.41
C ARG A 126 -9.30 -6.53 6.05
N GLY A 127 -8.38 -5.58 5.91
CA GLY A 127 -8.13 -4.89 4.63
C GLY A 127 -7.76 -5.86 3.51
N TYR A 128 -6.87 -6.81 3.78
CA TYR A 128 -6.47 -7.83 2.80
C TYR A 128 -7.63 -8.79 2.45
N LYS A 129 -8.45 -9.18 3.43
CA LYS A 129 -9.66 -9.99 3.20
C LYS A 129 -10.66 -9.26 2.31
N ILE A 130 -10.86 -7.96 2.50
CA ILE A 130 -11.72 -7.12 1.65
C ILE A 130 -11.21 -7.10 0.22
N ILE A 131 -9.92 -6.84 0.01
CA ILE A 131 -9.31 -6.85 -1.34
C ILE A 131 -9.55 -8.21 -2.02
N LYS A 132 -9.23 -9.31 -1.32
CA LYS A 132 -9.43 -10.67 -1.84
C LYS A 132 -10.90 -10.93 -2.17
N GLY A 133 -11.82 -10.57 -1.27
CA GLY A 133 -13.25 -10.76 -1.46
C GLY A 133 -13.78 -9.99 -2.67
N TYR A 134 -13.35 -8.74 -2.84
CA TYR A 134 -13.78 -7.88 -3.94
C TYR A 134 -13.31 -8.39 -5.31
N PHE A 135 -12.06 -8.84 -5.44
CA PHE A 135 -11.58 -9.47 -6.68
C PHE A 135 -12.35 -10.76 -7.02
N GLN A 136 -12.77 -11.51 -6.00
CA GLN A 136 -13.55 -12.73 -6.17
C GLN A 136 -15.01 -12.45 -6.55
N SER A 137 -15.67 -11.45 -5.93
CA SER A 137 -17.06 -11.10 -6.19
C SER A 137 -17.24 -10.48 -7.58
N GLU A 138 -16.40 -9.51 -7.91
CA GLU A 138 -16.44 -8.79 -9.19
C GLU A 138 -15.73 -9.54 -10.32
N ARG A 139 -15.14 -10.71 -10.02
CA ARG A 139 -14.37 -11.55 -10.96
C ARG A 139 -13.28 -10.76 -11.69
N LEU A 140 -12.62 -9.84 -10.97
CA LEU A 140 -11.54 -9.04 -11.53
C LEU A 140 -10.35 -9.92 -11.86
N ASN A 141 -9.81 -9.74 -13.06
CA ASN A 141 -8.62 -10.44 -13.49
C ASN A 141 -7.37 -9.73 -12.94
N CYS A 142 -6.54 -10.46 -12.18
CA CYS A 142 -5.34 -9.89 -11.58
C CYS A 142 -4.35 -9.35 -12.62
N THR A 143 -4.19 -10.03 -13.76
CA THR A 143 -3.27 -9.60 -14.83
C THR A 143 -3.70 -8.27 -15.43
N SER A 144 -4.98 -8.13 -15.81
CA SER A 144 -5.47 -6.86 -16.36
C SER A 144 -5.45 -5.74 -15.32
N PHE A 145 -5.64 -6.06 -14.05
CA PHE A 145 -5.53 -5.08 -12.97
C PHE A 145 -4.07 -4.60 -12.79
N ILE A 146 -3.08 -5.49 -12.87
CA ILE A 146 -1.65 -5.11 -12.85
C ILE A 146 -1.33 -4.19 -14.04
N GLU A 147 -1.89 -4.45 -15.23
CA GLU A 147 -1.75 -3.56 -16.38
C GLU A 147 -2.34 -2.17 -16.12
N LYS A 148 -3.48 -2.09 -15.42
CA LYS A 148 -4.04 -0.80 -14.98
C LYS A 148 -3.07 -0.07 -14.06
N LEU A 149 -2.48 -0.74 -13.06
CA LEU A 149 -1.53 -0.14 -12.12
C LEU A 149 -0.31 0.51 -12.79
N ASN A 150 0.13 0.02 -13.96
CA ASN A 150 1.23 0.62 -14.72
C ASN A 150 0.90 2.04 -15.24
N ASN A 151 -0.39 2.34 -15.40
CA ASN A 151 -0.89 3.64 -15.85
C ASN A 151 -1.33 4.54 -14.70
N VAL A 152 -1.31 4.05 -13.46
CA VAL A 152 -1.64 4.85 -12.28
C VAL A 152 -0.38 5.51 -11.74
N GLN A 153 -0.49 6.81 -11.47
CA GLN A 153 0.58 7.65 -10.97
C GLN A 153 0.23 8.28 -9.63
N LEU A 154 1.23 8.43 -8.79
CA LEU A 154 1.17 9.11 -7.51
C LEU A 154 2.27 10.18 -7.47
N ILE A 155 1.97 11.37 -6.96
CA ILE A 155 2.97 12.44 -6.83
C ILE A 155 3.52 12.42 -5.41
N ARG A 156 4.80 12.09 -5.26
CA ARG A 156 5.51 12.18 -3.99
C ARG A 156 6.02 13.60 -3.80
N ILE A 157 5.53 14.27 -2.76
CA ILE A 157 5.95 15.62 -2.39
C ILE A 157 6.77 15.51 -1.12
N GLN A 158 8.02 15.96 -1.19
CA GLN A 158 8.86 16.02 -0.02
C GLN A 158 8.71 17.37 0.70
N VAL A 159 8.42 17.32 2.01
CA VAL A 159 8.49 18.51 2.87
C VAL A 159 9.96 18.89 3.14
N PRO A 160 10.24 20.19 3.38
CA PRO A 160 11.58 20.69 3.67
C PRO A 160 12.30 19.97 4.81
#